data_AF-A0A951LI26-F1
#
_entry.id   AF-A0A951LI26-F1
#
_cell.length_a   1.000
_cell.length_b   1.000
_cell.length_c   1.000
_cell.angle_alpha   90.00
_cell.angle_beta   90.00
_cell.angle_gamma   90.00
#
_symmetry.space_group_name_H-M   'P 1'
#
loop_
_entity.id
_entity.type
_entity.pdbx_description
1 polymer ?
#
loop_
_entity_poly.entity_id
_entity_poly.type
_entity_poly.pdbx_seq_one_letter_code
_entity_poly.pdbx_strand_id
1 'polypeptide(L)'
;MSAHSLKTLTPEQTEQFIQDGYVLVREAFPRQVAEAVIDLVWSEAPIDPADRSTWARKRYVIQKSLQSDAISGAIFGAGSRHL
;
A
#
# COMPACT_ATOMS: atom_id res chain seq x y z
N MET A 1 -22.58 -11.74 3.27
CA MET A 1 -21.63 -10.76 2.71
C MET A 1 -21.60 -9.56 3.65
N SER A 2 -20.57 -9.42 4.47
CA SER A 2 -20.46 -8.28 5.39
C SER A 2 -19.90 -7.09 4.62
N ALA A 3 -20.68 -6.00 4.53
CA ALA A 3 -20.20 -4.74 3.96
C ALA A 3 -19.10 -4.19 4.87
N HIS A 4 -17.86 -4.17 4.38
CA HIS A 4 -16.83 -3.33 4.98
C HIS A 4 -17.30 -1.88 4.83
N SER A 5 -17.61 -1.22 5.95
CA SER A 5 -17.91 0.20 5.94
C SER A 5 -16.67 0.92 5.41
N LEU A 6 -16.74 1.39 4.16
CA LEU A 6 -15.64 2.12 3.54
C LEU A 6 -15.40 3.37 4.36
N LYS A 7 -14.16 3.56 4.83
CA LYS A 7 -13.73 4.80 5.46
C LYS A 7 -13.87 5.91 4.41
N THR A 8 -14.91 6.72 4.56
CA THR A 8 -15.18 7.88 3.71
C THR A 8 -14.51 9.10 4.31
N LEU A 9 -14.15 10.08 3.49
CA LEU A 9 -13.60 11.36 3.95
C LEU A 9 -14.61 12.08 4.85
N THR A 10 -14.12 12.82 5.84
CA THR A 10 -14.99 13.74 6.59
C THR A 10 -15.42 14.92 5.71
N PRO A 11 -16.46 15.68 6.08
CA PRO A 11 -16.83 16.89 5.36
C PRO A 11 -15.67 17.89 5.22
N GLU A 12 -14.87 18.06 6.28
CA GLU A 12 -13.72 18.97 6.29
C GLU A 12 -12.61 18.50 5.36
N GLN A 13 -12.33 17.19 5.37
CA GLN A 13 -11.37 16.56 4.45
C GLN A 13 -11.82 16.67 2.98
N THR A 14 -13.14 16.60 2.76
CA THR A 14 -13.74 16.76 1.43
C THR A 14 -13.59 18.20 0.95
N GLU A 15 -13.93 19.18 1.80
CA GLU A 15 -13.76 20.60 1.48
C GLU A 15 -12.29 20.93 1.22
N GLN A 16 -11.38 20.42 2.04
CA GLN A 16 -9.94 20.58 1.81
C GLN A 16 -9.52 20.02 0.45
N PHE A 17 -9.97 18.82 0.10
CA PHE A 17 -9.64 18.23 -1.20
C PHE A 17 -10.16 19.10 -2.35
N ILE A 18 -11.35 19.70 -2.22
CA ILE A 18 -11.93 20.59 -3.23
C ILE A 18 -11.11 21.88 -3.37
N GLN A 19 -10.68 22.48 -2.26
CA GLN A 19 -9.95 23.76 -2.25
C GLN A 19 -8.46 23.60 -2.60
N ASP A 20 -7.79 22.62 -2.01
CA ASP A 20 -6.33 22.43 -2.09
C ASP A 20 -5.92 21.40 -3.15
N GLY A 21 -6.86 20.58 -3.63
CA GLY A 21 -6.61 19.51 -4.61
C GLY A 21 -6.01 18.23 -4.01
N TYR A 22 -5.83 18.15 -2.69
CA TYR A 22 -5.31 16.96 -1.99
C TYR A 22 -5.82 16.87 -0.55
N VAL A 23 -5.76 15.67 0.03
CA VAL A 23 -6.01 15.44 1.46
C VAL A 23 -5.11 14.34 2.01
N LEU A 24 -4.65 14.49 3.26
CA LEU A 24 -3.89 13.47 3.95
C LEU A 24 -4.82 12.47 4.64
N VAL A 25 -4.85 11.24 4.15
CA VAL A 25 -5.51 10.11 4.83
C VAL A 25 -4.47 9.36 5.65
N ARG A 26 -4.53 9.51 6.97
CA ARG A 26 -3.67 8.75 7.89
C ARG A 26 -4.13 7.29 7.94
N GLU A 27 -3.17 6.37 8.05
CA GLU A 27 -3.43 4.93 8.18
C GLU A 27 -4.37 4.39 7.08
N ALA A 28 -4.16 4.84 5.84
CA ALA A 28 -4.92 4.39 4.67
C ALA A 28 -4.80 2.87 4.45
N PHE A 29 -3.71 2.27 4.93
CA PHE A 29 -3.44 0.83 4.91
C PHE A 29 -2.76 0.43 6.23
N PRO A 30 -2.89 -0.84 6.66
CA PRO A 30 -2.08 -1.39 7.74
C PRO A 30 -0.59 -1.27 7.41
N ARG A 31 0.24 -1.02 8.42
CA ARG A 31 1.68 -0.80 8.27
C ARG A 31 2.39 -1.94 7.52
N GLN A 32 2.05 -3.18 7.87
CA GLN A 32 2.67 -4.38 7.29
C GLN A 32 2.36 -4.53 5.80
N VAL A 33 1.16 -4.11 5.38
CA VAL A 33 0.79 -4.07 3.96
C VAL A 33 1.66 -3.05 3.23
N ALA A 34 1.84 -1.86 3.80
CA ALA A 34 2.71 -0.83 3.22
C ALA A 34 4.16 -1.31 3.09
N GLU A 35 4.69 -1.98 4.11
CA GLU A 35 6.04 -2.56 4.10
C GLU A 35 6.19 -3.62 3.00
N ALA A 36 5.23 -4.55 2.88
CA ALA A 36 5.26 -5.57 1.83
C ALA A 36 5.15 -5.00 0.40
N VAL A 37 4.37 -3.92 0.20
CA VAL A 37 4.27 -3.24 -1.10
C VAL A 37 5.59 -2.62 -1.51
N ILE A 38 6.34 -2.03 -0.57
CA ILE A 38 7.61 -1.37 -0.86
C ILE A 38 8.60 -2.37 -1.48
N ASP A 39 8.74 -3.55 -0.90
CA ASP A 39 9.63 -4.59 -1.42
C ASP A 39 9.21 -5.06 -2.82
N LEU A 40 7.90 -5.24 -3.03
CA LEU A 40 7.35 -5.58 -4.34
C LEU A 40 7.69 -4.51 -5.39
N VAL A 41 7.49 -3.23 -5.05
CA VAL A 41 7.72 -2.10 -5.96
C VAL A 41 9.17 -2.07 -6.42
N TRP A 42 10.12 -2.23 -5.50
CA TRP A 42 11.54 -2.23 -5.83
C TRP A 42 11.97 -3.47 -6.60
N SER A 43 11.34 -4.63 -6.37
CA SER A 43 11.62 -5.84 -7.16
C SER A 43 11.24 -5.72 -8.64
N GLU A 44 10.23 -4.89 -8.96
CA GLU A 44 9.72 -4.73 -10.32
C GLU A 44 10.35 -3.55 -11.07
N ALA A 45 10.83 -2.55 -10.33
CA ALA A 45 11.45 -1.38 -10.92
C ALA A 45 12.95 -1.63 -11.13
N PRO A 46 13.49 -1.52 -12.36
CA PRO A 46 14.91 -1.69 -12.62
C PRO A 46 15.70 -0.43 -12.22
N ILE A 47 15.55 0.01 -10.97
CA ILE A 47 16.17 1.20 -10.38
C ILE A 47 16.62 0.89 -8.96
N ASP A 48 17.70 1.51 -8.53
CA ASP A 48 18.23 1.36 -7.18
C ASP A 48 17.49 2.32 -6.23
N PRO A 49 16.82 1.83 -5.17
CA PRO A 49 16.18 2.69 -4.18
C PRO A 49 17.17 3.59 -3.43
N ALA A 50 18.43 3.18 -3.29
CA ALA A 50 19.49 3.94 -2.62
C ALA A 50 20.18 4.96 -3.53
N ASP A 51 20.09 4.80 -4.86
CA ASP A 51 20.68 5.72 -5.84
C ASP A 51 19.62 6.38 -6.72
N ARG A 52 19.28 7.62 -6.35
CA ARG A 52 18.33 8.47 -7.10
C ARG A 52 18.77 8.78 -8.53
N SER A 53 20.05 8.66 -8.87
CA SER A 53 20.51 8.88 -10.25
C SER A 53 19.93 7.84 -11.21
N THR A 54 19.58 6.66 -10.69
CA THR A 54 18.93 5.59 -11.46
C THR A 54 17.45 5.87 -11.76
N TRP A 55 16.84 6.87 -11.11
CA TRP A 55 15.41 7.20 -11.25
C TRP A 55 15.14 8.10 -12.47
N ALA A 56 15.70 7.74 -13.63
CA ALA A 56 15.72 8.59 -14.81
C ALA A 56 14.35 8.74 -15.50
N ARG A 57 13.40 7.82 -15.25
CA ARG A 57 12.07 7.89 -15.85
C ARG A 57 11.09 8.62 -14.94
N LYS A 58 10.22 9.41 -15.55
CA LYS A 58 9.14 10.13 -14.84
C LYS A 58 8.09 9.19 -14.22
N ARG A 59 7.96 7.96 -14.74
CA ARG A 59 6.95 6.99 -14.30
C ARG A 59 7.38 5.57 -14.62
N TYR A 60 7.14 4.66 -13.66
CA TYR A 60 7.15 3.21 -13.83
C TYR A 60 5.73 2.68 -13.57
N VAL A 61 5.29 1.72 -14.36
CA VAL A 61 3.98 1.06 -14.19
C VAL A 61 4.24 -0.32 -13.62
N ILE A 62 3.60 -0.62 -12.50
CA ILE A 62 3.72 -1.91 -11.81
C ILE A 62 2.37 -2.61 -11.93
N GLN A 63 2.36 -3.78 -12.57
CA GLN A 63 1.13 -4.55 -12.83
C GLN A 63 0.86 -5.63 -11.76
N LYS A 64 1.82 -5.89 -10.88
CA LYS A 64 1.65 -6.86 -9.80
C LYS A 64 0.70 -6.33 -8.73
N SER A 65 -0.22 -7.18 -8.29
CA SER A 65 -1.10 -6.92 -7.14
C SER A 65 -0.64 -7.74 -5.94
N LEU A 66 -0.68 -7.13 -4.75
CA LEU A 66 -0.63 -7.88 -3.51
C LEU A 66 -2.02 -8.41 -3.20
N GLN A 67 -2.16 -9.73 -3.15
CA GLN A 67 -3.37 -10.37 -2.67
C GLN A 67 -3.40 -10.32 -1.14
N SER A 68 -4.53 -9.91 -0.56
CA SER A 68 -4.70 -9.79 0.90
C SER A 68 -4.42 -11.11 1.63
N ASP A 69 -4.76 -12.24 1.01
CA ASP A 69 -4.57 -13.58 1.59
C ASP A 69 -3.09 -13.96 1.73
N ALA A 70 -2.24 -13.44 0.83
CA ALA A 70 -0.79 -13.65 0.88
C ALA A 70 -0.15 -12.91 2.06
N ILE A 71 -0.74 -11.80 2.50
CA ILE A 71 -0.30 -11.06 3.69
C ILE A 71 -0.77 -11.79 4.96
N SER A 72 -1.97 -12.38 4.95
CA SER A 72 -2.50 -13.19 6.07
C SER A 72 -1.58 -14.36 6.46
N GLY A 73 -1.00 -15.05 5.47
CA GLY A 73 -0.03 -16.13 5.71
C GLY A 73 1.32 -15.69 6.29
N ALA A 74 1.69 -14.41 6.15
CA ALA A 74 2.86 -13.83 6.80
C ALA A 74 2.55 -13.27 8.21
N ILE A 75 1.28 -12.95 8.49
CA ILE A 75 0.81 -12.45 9.80
C ILE A 75 0.58 -13.60 10.79
N PHE A 76 0.11 -14.75 10.33
CA PHE A 76 0.04 -15.98 11.12
C PHE A 76 1.24 -16.86 10.76
N GLY A 77 2.35 -16.67 11.47
CA GLY A 77 3.58 -17.43 11.27
C GLY A 77 3.34 -18.94 11.21
N ALA A 78 4.16 -19.62 10.40
CA ALA A 78 4.31 -21.07 10.41
C ALA A 78 4.44 -21.58 11.86
N GLY A 79 3.35 -22.06 12.44
CA GLY A 79 3.32 -22.38 13.86
C GLY A 79 1.92 -22.62 14.39
N SER A 80 1.24 -23.64 13.86
CA SER A 80 0.32 -24.49 14.64
C SER A 80 -0.11 -25.68 13.79
N ARG A 81 0.74 -26.72 13.81
CA ARG A 81 0.22 -28.10 13.70
C ARG A 81 -0.42 -28.41 15.05
N HIS A 82 -1.74 -28.29 15.12
CA HIS A 82 -2.50 -29.02 16.11
C HIS A 82 -3.02 -30.29 15.45
N LEU A 83 -2.56 -31.40 16.02
CA LEU A 83 -3.11 -32.75 15.87
C LEU A 83 -4.60 -32.75 16.22
#